data_AF-A0A435B012-F1
#
_entry.id   AF-A0A435B012-F1
#
_cell.length_a   1.000
_cell.length_b   1.000
_cell.length_c   1.000
_cell.angle_alpha   90.00
_cell.angle_beta   90.00
_cell.angle_gamma   90.00
#
_symmetry.space_group_name_H-M   'P 1'
#
loop_
_entity.id
_entity.type
_entity.pdbx_description
1 polymer ?
#
loop_
_entity_poly.entity_id
_entity_poly.type
_entity_poly.pdbx_seq_one_letter_code
_entity_poly.pdbx_strand_id
1 'polypeptide(L)'
;AKDELSFYPLIYWPIDPAAPMPSEASIARIDAYMQQGGTVLFDTRDQFANGIGANSTSPATERLRDILGNLNVPPLEPVPSDHVLTKSFFILPEFPGRFNGSPLWVEASLDASNAENRPVRVGDGVSPILITANDFAGAWAVDENGDPLLPTVPADPMQRIYALRAGVNIMMYMLTGNYKSDQVHVPVLLERLGQ
;
A
#
# COMPACT_ATOMS: atom_id res chain seq x y z
N ALA A 1 -8.65 16.92 -10.94
CA ALA A 1 -9.64 15.82 -10.93
C ALA A 1 -11.04 16.40 -11.00
N LYS A 2 -12.00 15.72 -11.65
CA LYS A 2 -13.42 16.12 -11.71
C LYS A 2 -14.30 15.30 -10.76
N ASP A 3 -13.89 14.07 -10.48
CA ASP A 3 -14.70 13.10 -9.72
C ASP A 3 -14.54 13.29 -8.21
N GLU A 4 -15.55 12.90 -7.45
CA GLU A 4 -15.55 12.90 -5.98
C GLU A 4 -14.76 11.68 -5.47
N LEU A 5 -13.65 11.91 -4.74
CA LEU A 5 -12.69 10.85 -4.39
C LEU A 5 -13.18 9.97 -3.23
N SER A 6 -14.05 10.50 -2.38
CA SER A 6 -14.60 9.78 -1.21
C SER A 6 -15.38 8.51 -1.55
N PHE A 7 -15.80 8.33 -2.81
CA PHE A 7 -16.46 7.09 -3.26
C PHE A 7 -15.48 5.94 -3.56
N TYR A 8 -14.18 6.19 -3.59
CA TYR A 8 -13.17 5.19 -3.93
C TYR A 8 -12.43 4.76 -2.67
N PRO A 9 -12.54 3.49 -2.24
CA PRO A 9 -11.80 3.01 -1.07
C PRO A 9 -10.28 2.94 -1.30
N LEU A 10 -9.86 2.86 -2.57
CA LEU A 10 -8.46 2.80 -2.99
C LEU A 10 -8.27 3.57 -4.29
N ILE A 11 -7.21 4.38 -4.35
CA ILE A 11 -6.68 4.95 -5.60
C ILE A 11 -5.37 4.23 -5.92
N TYR A 12 -5.32 3.53 -7.04
CA TYR A 12 -4.06 3.02 -7.59
C TYR A 12 -3.40 4.09 -8.44
N TRP A 13 -2.15 4.43 -8.14
CA TRP A 13 -1.38 5.46 -8.83
C TRP A 13 -0.06 4.89 -9.36
N PRO A 14 0.00 4.47 -10.64
CA PRO A 14 1.25 4.09 -11.27
C PRO A 14 2.11 5.34 -11.51
N ILE A 15 3.35 5.34 -11.02
CA ILE A 15 4.25 6.46 -11.24
C ILE A 15 4.83 6.36 -12.64
N ASP A 16 4.71 7.46 -13.38
CA ASP A 16 5.30 7.63 -14.70
C ASP A 16 6.20 8.88 -14.66
N PRO A 17 7.53 8.73 -14.80
CA PRO A 17 8.46 9.86 -14.82
C PRO A 17 8.21 10.85 -15.96
N ALA A 18 7.55 10.42 -17.04
CA ALA A 18 7.24 11.25 -18.19
C ALA A 18 5.91 12.01 -18.06
N ALA A 19 5.06 11.63 -17.08
CA ALA A 19 3.80 12.34 -16.85
C ALA A 19 4.05 13.76 -16.33
N PRO A 20 3.17 14.74 -16.63
CA PRO A 20 3.22 16.06 -16.01
C PRO A 20 3.09 15.96 -14.47
N MET A 21 3.74 16.87 -13.73
CA MET A 21 3.49 16.94 -12.29
C MET A 21 2.02 17.27 -12.02
N PRO A 22 1.38 16.65 -11.01
CA PRO A 22 0.04 17.02 -10.62
C PRO A 22 0.02 18.48 -10.18
N SER A 23 -1.00 19.22 -10.59
CA SER A 23 -1.22 20.59 -10.08
C SER A 23 -1.39 20.58 -8.55
N GLU A 24 -1.04 21.67 -7.87
CA GLU A 24 -1.26 21.85 -6.43
C GLU A 24 -2.68 21.51 -5.99
N ALA A 25 -3.70 21.93 -6.75
CA ALA A 25 -5.09 21.59 -6.47
C ALA A 25 -5.39 20.08 -6.52
N SER A 26 -4.67 19.31 -7.35
CA SER A 26 -4.81 17.85 -7.40
C SER A 26 -4.11 17.20 -6.21
N ILE A 27 -2.93 17.70 -5.84
CA ILE A 27 -2.20 17.24 -4.65
C ILE A 27 -3.02 17.48 -3.38
N ALA A 28 -3.56 18.69 -3.20
CA ALA A 28 -4.40 19.03 -2.05
C ALA A 28 -5.65 18.14 -1.94
N ARG A 29 -6.23 17.72 -3.07
CA ARG A 29 -7.37 16.78 -3.06
C ARG A 29 -6.97 15.36 -2.67
N ILE A 30 -5.79 14.91 -3.07
CA ILE A 30 -5.25 13.61 -2.69
C ILE A 30 -4.87 13.61 -1.20
N ASP A 31 -4.27 14.70 -0.71
CA ASP A 31 -3.97 14.90 0.70
C ASP A 31 -5.25 14.84 1.55
N ALA A 32 -6.29 15.58 1.16
CA ALA A 32 -7.59 15.56 1.84
C ALA A 32 -8.26 14.17 1.78
N TYR A 33 -8.15 13.47 0.65
CA TYR A 33 -8.65 12.10 0.51
C TYR A 33 -7.96 11.13 1.48
N MET A 34 -6.63 11.20 1.58
CA MET A 34 -5.84 10.40 2.52
C MET A 34 -6.19 10.72 3.97
N GLN A 35 -6.33 12.00 4.31
CA GLN A 35 -6.73 12.45 5.65
C GLN A 35 -8.16 12.05 6.04
N GLN A 36 -9.01 11.68 5.08
CA GLN A 36 -10.39 11.25 5.32
C GLN A 36 -10.56 9.72 5.34
N GLY A 37 -9.44 8.98 5.40
CA GLY A 37 -9.44 7.51 5.45
C GLY A 37 -9.37 6.83 4.08
N GLY A 38 -9.21 7.60 3.00
CA GLY A 38 -8.88 7.07 1.69
C GLY A 38 -7.45 6.54 1.63
N THR A 39 -7.20 5.54 0.79
CA THR A 39 -5.85 4.98 0.62
C THR A 39 -5.34 5.15 -0.80
N VAL A 40 -4.09 5.56 -0.94
CA VAL A 40 -3.40 5.63 -2.22
C VAL A 40 -2.30 4.58 -2.29
N LEU A 41 -2.38 3.71 -3.31
CA LEU A 41 -1.33 2.73 -3.63
C LEU A 41 -0.48 3.27 -4.77
N PHE A 42 0.70 3.78 -4.42
CA PHE A 42 1.72 4.23 -5.37
C PHE A 42 2.54 3.03 -5.86
N ASP A 43 2.71 2.93 -7.17
CA ASP A 43 3.46 1.84 -7.80
C ASP A 43 4.50 2.40 -8.76
N THR A 44 5.78 2.34 -8.38
CA THR A 44 6.88 2.88 -9.19
C THR A 44 7.27 1.96 -10.35
N ARG A 45 6.89 0.67 -10.30
CA ARG A 45 7.11 -0.33 -11.37
C ARG A 45 8.57 -0.44 -11.83
N ASP A 46 9.52 -0.13 -10.96
CA ASP A 46 10.92 0.17 -11.30
C ASP A 46 11.92 -0.69 -10.53
N GLN A 47 11.49 -1.79 -9.88
CA GLN A 47 12.35 -2.62 -9.04
C GLN A 47 13.69 -3.01 -9.69
N PHE A 48 13.71 -3.23 -11.01
CA PHE A 48 14.91 -3.59 -11.78
C PHE A 48 15.47 -2.45 -12.64
N ALA A 49 14.98 -1.23 -12.48
CA ALA A 49 15.38 -0.07 -13.28
C ALA A 49 16.44 0.81 -12.59
N ASN A 50 16.98 0.40 -11.44
CA ASN A 50 18.10 1.10 -10.80
C ASN A 50 19.32 1.09 -11.73
N GLY A 51 19.89 2.27 -11.95
CA GLY A 51 21.08 2.45 -12.79
C GLY A 51 22.32 1.73 -12.22
N ILE A 52 23.43 1.81 -12.97
CA ILE A 52 24.70 1.24 -12.53
C ILE A 52 25.29 2.15 -11.45
N GLY A 53 25.05 1.80 -10.18
CA GLY A 53 25.66 2.46 -9.01
C GLY A 53 24.87 2.19 -7.74
N ALA A 54 25.55 1.92 -6.61
CA ALA A 54 24.92 1.55 -5.33
C ALA A 54 23.93 2.59 -4.75
N ASN A 55 23.91 3.81 -5.30
CA ASN A 55 23.06 4.93 -4.87
C ASN A 55 22.16 5.51 -5.98
N SER A 56 22.06 4.88 -7.16
CA SER A 56 21.22 5.44 -8.23
C SER A 56 19.75 5.25 -7.89
N THR A 57 19.03 6.36 -7.68
CA THR A 57 17.57 6.37 -7.60
C THR A 57 17.01 6.31 -9.01
N SER A 58 15.95 5.53 -9.26
CA SER A 58 15.29 5.55 -10.57
C SER A 58 14.53 6.88 -10.79
N PRO A 59 14.26 7.26 -12.05
CA PRO A 59 13.40 8.41 -12.34
C PRO A 59 11.98 8.30 -11.74
N ALA A 60 11.45 7.08 -11.58
CA ALA A 60 10.12 6.87 -11.01
C ALA A 60 10.12 7.08 -9.49
N THR A 61 11.16 6.64 -8.81
CA THR A 61 11.33 6.90 -7.38
C THR A 61 11.59 8.39 -7.12
N GLU A 62 12.37 9.08 -7.96
CA GLU A 62 12.53 10.54 -7.88
C GLU A 62 11.19 11.26 -8.07
N ARG A 63 10.42 10.87 -9.10
CA ARG A 63 9.09 11.44 -9.34
C ARG A 63 8.14 11.22 -8.16
N LEU A 64 8.18 10.04 -7.55
CA LEU A 64 7.39 9.76 -6.36
C LEU A 64 7.79 10.70 -5.22
N ARG A 65 9.09 10.91 -4.96
CA ARG A 65 9.56 11.84 -3.92
C ARG A 65 9.06 13.27 -4.16
N ASP A 66 9.07 13.74 -5.41
CA ASP A 66 8.53 15.07 -5.75
C ASP A 66 7.03 15.18 -5.46
N ILE A 67 6.26 14.12 -5.73
CA ILE A 67 4.83 14.06 -5.41
C ILE A 67 4.62 14.05 -3.88
N LEU A 68 5.31 13.16 -3.17
CA LEU A 68 5.19 13.00 -1.73
C LEU A 68 5.67 14.23 -0.94
N GLY A 69 6.65 14.99 -1.46
CA GLY A 69 7.14 16.22 -0.84
C GLY A 69 6.09 17.33 -0.74
N ASN A 70 4.97 17.20 -1.46
CA ASN A 70 3.84 18.11 -1.41
C ASN A 70 2.61 17.53 -0.68
N LEU A 71 2.74 16.34 -0.09
CA LEU A 71 1.69 15.65 0.67
C LEU A 71 2.07 15.57 2.16
N ASN A 72 1.08 15.53 3.04
CA ASN A 72 1.32 15.22 4.45
C ASN A 72 1.44 13.71 4.64
N VAL A 73 2.63 13.17 4.33
CA VAL A 73 2.90 11.73 4.39
C VAL A 73 3.37 11.35 5.80
N PRO A 74 2.73 10.38 6.47
CA PRO A 74 3.20 9.89 7.76
C PRO A 74 4.55 9.16 7.60
N PRO A 75 5.31 8.92 8.69
CA PRO A 75 6.47 8.05 8.64
C PRO A 75 6.10 6.70 8.00
N LEU A 76 7.01 6.12 7.20
CA LEU A 76 6.77 4.89 6.46
C LEU A 76 7.68 3.76 6.96
N GLU A 77 7.17 2.53 6.93
CA GLU A 77 7.94 1.32 7.18
C GLU A 77 7.58 0.21 6.17
N PRO A 78 8.49 -0.75 5.90
CA PRO A 78 8.12 -1.98 5.21
C PRO A 78 7.05 -2.72 6.02
N VAL A 79 6.03 -3.28 5.37
CA VAL A 79 4.95 -4.03 6.04
C VAL A 79 5.54 -5.02 7.05
N PRO A 80 5.30 -4.82 8.36
CA PRO A 80 5.78 -5.74 9.39
C PRO A 80 5.17 -7.14 9.22
N SER A 81 5.87 -8.17 9.68
CA SER A 81 5.40 -9.56 9.54
C SER A 81 4.10 -9.83 10.28
N ASP A 82 3.85 -9.12 11.38
CA ASP A 82 2.64 -9.21 12.20
C ASP A 82 1.52 -8.25 11.78
N HIS A 83 1.77 -7.39 10.79
CA HIS A 83 0.81 -6.41 10.27
C HIS A 83 -0.47 -7.08 9.77
N VAL A 84 -1.65 -6.44 9.95
CA VAL A 84 -2.95 -7.02 9.55
C VAL A 84 -2.99 -7.39 8.08
N LEU A 85 -2.38 -6.56 7.22
CA LEU A 85 -2.30 -6.76 5.77
C LEU A 85 -1.71 -8.13 5.38
N THR A 86 -0.78 -8.71 6.16
CA THR A 86 -0.21 -10.06 5.91
C THR A 86 -1.21 -11.18 6.14
N LYS A 87 -2.33 -10.89 6.79
CA LYS A 87 -3.34 -11.87 7.21
C LYS A 87 -4.77 -11.37 7.08
N SER A 88 -5.04 -10.39 6.20
CA SER A 88 -6.40 -9.85 5.99
C SER A 88 -7.35 -10.90 5.40
N PHE A 89 -6.90 -11.64 4.37
CA PHE A 89 -7.66 -12.75 3.79
C PHE A 89 -6.79 -14.01 3.66
N PHE A 90 -5.72 -13.91 2.87
CA PHE A 90 -4.66 -14.91 2.78
C PHE A 90 -3.56 -14.61 3.81
N ILE A 91 -2.81 -15.65 4.19
CA ILE A 91 -1.53 -15.50 4.89
C ILE A 91 -0.44 -15.27 3.84
N LEU A 92 0.15 -14.08 3.84
CA LEU A 92 1.16 -13.63 2.89
C LEU A 92 2.36 -13.03 3.64
N PRO A 93 3.53 -13.67 3.61
CA PRO A 93 4.73 -13.12 4.26
C PRO A 93 5.35 -11.95 3.48
N GLU A 94 5.01 -11.83 2.19
CA GLU A 94 5.54 -10.83 1.27
C GLU A 94 4.50 -10.47 0.21
N PHE A 95 4.75 -9.36 -0.50
CA PHE A 95 3.82 -8.77 -1.47
C PHE A 95 4.46 -8.58 -2.84
N PRO A 96 4.80 -9.67 -3.54
CA PRO A 96 5.36 -9.58 -4.88
C PRO A 96 4.28 -9.14 -5.88
N GLY A 97 4.73 -8.49 -6.96
CA GLY A 97 3.93 -8.13 -8.13
C GLY A 97 4.51 -8.81 -9.36
N ARG A 98 4.61 -8.09 -10.47
CA ARG A 98 5.41 -8.55 -11.61
C ARG A 98 6.87 -8.74 -11.23
N PHE A 99 7.35 -8.01 -10.23
CA PHE A 99 8.67 -8.14 -9.61
C PHE A 99 8.56 -8.60 -8.15
N ASN A 100 9.65 -9.13 -7.58
CA ASN A 100 9.68 -9.70 -6.22
C ASN A 100 10.86 -9.20 -5.36
N GLY A 101 11.30 -7.95 -5.54
CA GLY A 101 12.49 -7.44 -4.88
C GLY A 101 12.30 -6.20 -3.98
N SER A 102 11.12 -5.59 -3.99
CA SER A 102 10.78 -4.47 -3.12
C SER A 102 9.80 -4.90 -2.04
N PRO A 103 9.95 -4.45 -0.78
CA PRO A 103 8.86 -4.59 0.17
C PRO A 103 7.68 -3.71 -0.23
N LEU A 104 6.48 -4.09 0.21
CA LEU A 104 5.35 -3.15 0.29
C LEU A 104 5.60 -2.25 1.50
N TRP A 105 5.48 -0.94 1.32
CA TRP A 105 5.57 0.04 2.40
C TRP A 105 4.18 0.48 2.83
N VAL A 106 4.04 0.73 4.12
CA VAL A 106 2.85 1.25 4.80
C VAL A 106 3.24 2.42 5.70
N GLU A 107 2.25 3.15 6.21
CA GLU A 107 2.42 4.00 7.39
C GLU A 107 3.04 3.20 8.55
N ALA A 108 4.02 3.80 9.21
CA ALA A 108 4.72 3.22 10.33
C ALA A 108 3.83 3.14 11.57
N SER A 109 3.85 1.97 12.21
CA SER A 109 3.21 1.76 13.49
C SER A 109 3.98 2.52 14.58
N LEU A 110 3.35 3.55 15.17
CA LEU A 110 3.87 4.15 16.40
C LEU A 110 3.88 3.07 17.51
N ASP A 111 5.05 2.81 18.09
CA ASP A 111 5.36 1.78 19.08
C ASP A 111 4.15 1.16 19.80
N ALA A 112 3.93 -0.13 19.57
CA ALA A 112 2.88 -0.93 20.22
C ALA A 112 2.97 -0.95 21.76
N SER A 113 4.08 -0.45 22.34
CA SER A 113 4.30 -0.39 23.79
C SER A 113 3.58 0.76 24.50
N ASN A 114 3.06 1.77 23.79
CA ASN A 114 2.39 2.93 24.40
C ASN A 114 0.95 3.09 23.91
N ALA A 115 0.11 2.12 24.22
CA ALA A 115 -1.32 2.13 23.89
C ALA A 115 -2.08 3.36 24.43
N GLU A 116 -1.58 4.00 25.50
CA GLU A 116 -2.18 5.20 26.12
C GLU A 116 -1.98 6.48 25.31
N ASN A 117 -1.03 6.51 24.38
CA ASN A 117 -0.71 7.68 23.55
C ASN A 117 -0.97 7.43 22.06
N ARG A 118 -1.84 6.48 21.71
CA ARG A 118 -2.28 6.31 20.33
C ARG A 118 -3.05 7.56 19.89
N PRO A 119 -2.57 8.33 18.90
CA PRO A 119 -3.42 9.31 18.25
C PRO A 119 -4.66 8.58 17.71
N VAL A 120 -5.82 9.22 17.77
CA VAL A 120 -7.02 8.72 17.10
C VAL A 120 -6.67 8.59 15.62
N ARG A 121 -6.57 7.35 15.13
CA ARG A 121 -6.29 7.07 13.72
C ARG A 121 -7.51 7.47 12.91
N VAL A 122 -7.32 8.24 11.84
CA VAL A 122 -8.39 8.46 10.88
C VAL A 122 -8.44 7.24 9.97
N GLY A 123 -9.60 6.61 9.85
CA GLY A 123 -9.77 5.32 9.15
C GLY A 123 -9.30 4.15 10.00
N ASP A 124 -10.23 3.40 10.58
CA ASP A 124 -10.12 2.19 11.43
C ASP A 124 -8.80 1.40 11.39
N GLY A 125 -7.66 2.00 11.77
CA GLY A 125 -6.33 1.40 11.65
C GLY A 125 -5.83 1.11 10.23
N VAL A 126 -6.41 1.72 9.20
CA VAL A 126 -6.03 1.53 7.79
C VAL A 126 -4.94 2.53 7.39
N SER A 127 -3.87 2.05 6.78
CA SER A 127 -2.80 2.91 6.29
C SER A 127 -3.29 3.74 5.09
N PRO A 128 -3.20 5.07 5.12
CA PRO A 128 -3.66 5.93 4.02
C PRO A 128 -2.75 5.88 2.79
N ILE A 129 -1.60 5.21 2.88
CA ILE A 129 -0.60 5.13 1.83
C ILE A 129 0.02 3.75 1.77
N LEU A 130 0.08 3.21 0.55
CA LEU A 130 0.84 2.00 0.22
C LEU A 130 1.84 2.35 -0.88
N ILE A 131 3.08 1.85 -0.80
CA ILE A 131 4.08 2.06 -1.85
C ILE A 131 4.73 0.74 -2.22
N THR A 132 4.79 0.47 -3.52
CA THR A 132 5.47 -0.70 -4.07
C THR A 132 6.31 -0.31 -5.29
N ALA A 133 7.36 -1.06 -5.55
CA ALA A 133 8.08 -1.03 -6.83
C ALA A 133 7.82 -2.29 -7.67
N ASN A 134 6.96 -3.18 -7.19
CA ASN A 134 6.82 -4.53 -7.73
C ASN A 134 5.91 -4.63 -8.95
N ASP A 135 5.29 -3.55 -9.43
CA ASP A 135 4.37 -3.56 -10.58
C ASP A 135 3.21 -4.54 -10.38
N PHE A 136 2.30 -4.19 -9.47
CA PHE A 136 1.12 -5.00 -9.19
C PHE A 136 0.17 -5.06 -10.39
N ALA A 137 -0.09 -3.93 -11.04
CA ALA A 137 -0.97 -3.89 -12.20
C ALA A 137 -0.45 -4.79 -13.32
N GLY A 138 0.87 -4.83 -13.56
CA GLY A 138 1.46 -5.73 -14.54
C GLY A 138 1.31 -7.22 -14.18
N ALA A 139 1.27 -7.57 -12.89
CA ALA A 139 0.96 -8.94 -12.47
C ALA A 139 -0.53 -9.30 -12.56
N TRP A 140 -1.42 -8.33 -12.41
CA TRP A 140 -2.88 -8.53 -12.46
C TRP A 140 -3.46 -8.43 -13.86
N ALA A 141 -2.72 -7.83 -14.79
CA ALA A 141 -3.13 -7.63 -16.17
C ALA A 141 -3.31 -8.98 -16.90
N VAL A 142 -4.52 -9.20 -17.42
CA VAL A 142 -4.90 -10.36 -18.23
C VAL A 142 -5.58 -9.91 -19.53
N ASP A 143 -5.50 -10.74 -20.56
CA ASP A 143 -6.22 -10.55 -21.82
C ASP A 143 -7.69 -11.02 -21.73
N GLU A 144 -8.40 -10.98 -22.86
CA GLU A 144 -9.80 -11.42 -22.94
C GLU A 144 -9.99 -12.93 -22.67
N ASN A 145 -8.94 -13.74 -22.83
CA ASN A 145 -8.97 -15.18 -22.54
C ASN A 145 -8.59 -15.49 -21.08
N GLY A 146 -8.20 -14.47 -20.30
CA GLY A 146 -7.71 -14.61 -18.94
C GLY A 146 -6.22 -14.95 -18.85
N ASP A 147 -5.49 -14.90 -19.98
CA ASP A 147 -4.06 -15.16 -20.00
C ASP A 147 -3.28 -13.92 -19.53
N PRO A 148 -2.20 -14.08 -18.74
CA PRO A 148 -1.40 -12.94 -18.30
C PRO A 148 -0.79 -12.13 -19.44
N LEU A 149 -0.98 -10.80 -19.41
CA LEU A 149 -0.45 -9.89 -20.45
C LEU A 149 1.07 -9.68 -20.37
N LEU A 150 1.64 -9.76 -19.16
CA LEU A 150 3.06 -9.52 -18.90
C LEU A 150 3.65 -10.65 -18.08
N PRO A 151 4.87 -11.14 -18.37
CA PRO A 151 5.53 -12.15 -17.56
C PRO A 151 5.99 -11.58 -16.21
N THR A 152 6.04 -12.41 -15.17
CA THR A 152 6.76 -12.08 -13.94
C THR A 152 8.26 -12.07 -14.20
N VAL A 153 9.00 -11.28 -13.43
CA VAL A 153 10.46 -11.23 -13.45
C VAL A 153 10.98 -11.44 -12.02
N PRO A 154 11.72 -12.53 -11.76
CA PRO A 154 11.91 -13.68 -12.65
C PRO A 154 10.58 -14.39 -12.97
N ALA A 155 10.59 -15.22 -14.02
CA ALA A 155 9.39 -15.98 -14.40
C ALA A 155 9.06 -17.02 -13.32
N ASP A 156 8.00 -16.76 -12.58
CA ASP A 156 7.49 -17.63 -11.52
C ASP A 156 5.94 -17.59 -11.49
N PRO A 157 5.25 -18.71 -11.73
CA PRO A 157 3.80 -18.82 -11.57
C PRO A 157 3.32 -18.58 -10.13
N MET A 158 4.10 -18.99 -9.11
CA MET A 158 3.73 -18.80 -7.71
C MET A 158 3.77 -17.33 -7.32
N GLN A 159 4.77 -16.58 -7.80
CA GLN A 159 4.83 -15.13 -7.66
C GLN A 159 3.55 -14.44 -8.16
N ARG A 160 3.01 -14.85 -9.30
CA ARG A 160 1.75 -14.28 -9.82
C ARG A 160 0.56 -14.60 -8.93
N ILE A 161 0.47 -15.83 -8.42
CA ILE A 161 -0.57 -16.21 -7.46
C ILE A 161 -0.47 -15.32 -6.21
N TYR A 162 0.74 -15.07 -5.71
CA TYR A 162 0.95 -14.20 -4.56
C TYR A 162 0.59 -12.75 -4.86
N ALA A 163 0.88 -12.25 -6.07
CA ALA A 163 0.45 -10.93 -6.50
C ALA A 163 -1.08 -10.79 -6.51
N LEU A 164 -1.81 -11.77 -7.03
CA LEU A 164 -3.28 -11.77 -7.00
C LEU A 164 -3.80 -11.79 -5.56
N ARG A 165 -3.21 -12.61 -4.68
CA ARG A 165 -3.56 -12.66 -3.26
C ARG A 165 -3.23 -11.35 -2.54
N ALA A 166 -2.14 -10.67 -2.91
CA ALA A 166 -1.79 -9.36 -2.39
C ALA A 166 -2.90 -8.33 -2.70
N GLY A 167 -3.41 -8.31 -3.93
CA GLY A 167 -4.55 -7.47 -4.30
C GLY A 167 -5.79 -7.75 -3.44
N VAL A 168 -6.12 -9.03 -3.22
CA VAL A 168 -7.23 -9.42 -2.33
C VAL A 168 -6.98 -8.98 -0.89
N ASN A 169 -5.78 -9.19 -0.34
CA ASN A 169 -5.44 -8.75 1.02
C ASN A 169 -5.51 -7.24 1.18
N ILE A 170 -5.05 -6.46 0.19
CA ILE A 170 -5.14 -5.00 0.17
C ILE A 170 -6.61 -4.59 0.20
N MET A 171 -7.44 -5.10 -0.72
CA MET A 171 -8.86 -4.74 -0.75
C MET A 171 -9.58 -5.12 0.54
N MET A 172 -9.31 -6.30 1.08
CA MET A 172 -9.91 -6.72 2.35
C MET A 172 -9.44 -5.86 3.52
N TYR A 173 -8.15 -5.51 3.58
CA TYR A 173 -7.61 -4.60 4.59
C TYR A 173 -8.28 -3.22 4.52
N MET A 174 -8.45 -2.66 3.32
CA MET A 174 -9.10 -1.36 3.11
C MET A 174 -10.57 -1.37 3.52
N LEU A 175 -11.31 -2.42 3.11
CA LEU A 175 -12.76 -2.47 3.27
C LEU A 175 -13.22 -2.92 4.67
N THR A 176 -12.33 -3.54 5.45
CA THR A 176 -12.69 -4.11 6.77
C THR A 176 -11.90 -3.52 7.93
N GLY A 177 -10.95 -2.64 7.64
CA GLY A 177 -10.14 -1.97 8.64
C GLY A 177 -9.40 -2.93 9.57
N ASN A 178 -9.34 -2.54 10.84
CA ASN A 178 -8.57 -3.23 11.86
C ASN A 178 -9.34 -4.34 12.59
N TYR A 179 -10.44 -4.85 12.03
CA TYR A 179 -11.32 -5.80 12.73
C TYR A 179 -10.59 -7.02 13.32
N LYS A 180 -9.48 -7.47 12.68
CA LYS A 180 -8.66 -8.60 13.17
C LYS A 180 -7.74 -8.23 14.33
N SER A 181 -7.22 -7.01 14.39
CA SER A 181 -6.43 -6.60 15.57
C SER A 181 -7.33 -6.35 16.76
N ASP A 182 -8.54 -5.83 16.54
CA ASP A 182 -9.49 -5.57 17.62
C ASP A 182 -9.91 -6.87 18.31
N GLN A 183 -10.11 -7.96 17.55
CA GLN A 183 -10.44 -9.28 18.09
C GLN A 183 -9.38 -9.87 19.03
N VAL A 184 -8.09 -9.57 18.83
CA VAL A 184 -7.01 -10.08 19.69
C VAL A 184 -7.03 -9.41 21.07
N HIS A 185 -7.57 -8.20 21.19
CA HIS A 185 -7.63 -7.44 22.44
C HIS A 185 -8.92 -7.70 23.24
N VAL A 186 -9.95 -8.31 22.64
CA VAL A 186 -11.24 -8.60 23.28
C VAL A 186 -11.09 -9.36 24.62
N PRO A 187 -10.26 -10.41 24.74
CA PRO A 187 -10.13 -11.13 26.02
C PRO A 187 -9.63 -10.23 27.17
N VAL A 188 -8.64 -9.37 26.91
CA VAL A 188 -8.08 -8.43 27.90
C VAL A 188 -9.07 -7.32 28.27
N LEU A 189 -9.90 -6.89 27.32
CA LEU A 189 -10.96 -5.90 27.57
C LEU A 189 -12.09 -6.48 28.43
N LEU A 190 -12.44 -7.75 28.23
CA LEU A 190 -13.45 -8.45 29.04
C LEU A 190 -12.97 -8.68 30.49
N GLU A 191 -11.68 -8.97 30.71
CA GLU A 191 -11.10 -9.07 32.06
C GLU A 191 -11.19 -7.76 32.84
N ARG A 192 -11.06 -6.60 32.17
CA ARG A 192 -11.11 -5.27 32.80
C ARG A 192 -12.54 -4.80 33.11
N LEU A 193 -13.54 -5.26 32.36
CA LEU A 193 -14.96 -4.95 32.59
C LEU A 193 -15.62 -5.87 33.63
N GLY A 194 -14.97 -6.99 33.96
CA GLY A 194 -15.39 -7.91 35.03
C GLY A 194 -14.82 -7.58 36.41
N GLN A 195 -14.09 -6.47 36.55
CA GLN A 195 -13.66 -5.85 37.82
C GLN A 195 -14.48 -4.58 38.08
#